data_AF-A2F6K7-F1
#
_entry.id   AF-A2F6K7-F1
#
_cell.length_a   1.000
_cell.length_b   1.000
_cell.length_c   1.000
_cell.angle_alpha   90.00
_cell.angle_beta   90.00
_cell.angle_gamma   90.00
#
_symmetry.space_group_name_H-M   'P 1'
#
loop_
_entity.id
_entity.type
_entity.pdbx_description
1 polymer ?
#
loop_
_entity_poly.entity_id
_entity_poly.type
_entity_poly.pdbx_seq_one_letter_code
_entity_poly.pdbx_strand_id
1 'polypeptide(L)'
;MCHPTCMDYSIFKMAINEWPQSLDVWMVYAKFSAIYPELTLNLVFIDQNITMLKFRNSLSQLVTKSIAQIINTRESKFTPEIKSKIAKLTKQFSRTKNRLRNIWDLLLQGSTTELSNSIQTAQKYVKESEQEINHLMTLYPNNKFVARTHAKFLFEIKSDLISYKKKNDEIVKLQRGIRITPDVVHELGVLSFPCIPDCAIEIQDSSAKTQTQIENTESFNLEENSLDDDVNLEAINTIIRQIQNQKVPSVTFMYFSTLFLLFFSVLAPLIAYLVWFQFYLYDLKQPINYMHGISYMRNLVNMIPSFSGKLLLQEMPKEDGTNYLKAAKFLPGFTTESFGGYSSTRDIVTFLSMSVGTASEIISPLRNYKFGNENIEKVRNSIFSSNLDFTYYMNTTNYIKTKVSAVQISFMLASTAGKLLNNEKINPEVAKSPESITLRHNNQIITEAANEAMNNMILFI
;
A
#
# COMPACT_ATOMS: atom_id res chain seq x y z
N MET A 1 16.83 50.33 -16.17
CA MET A 1 17.78 50.87 -17.17
C MET A 1 18.99 49.96 -17.21
N CYS A 2 19.22 49.27 -18.33
CA CYS A 2 20.42 48.44 -18.52
C CYS A 2 21.59 49.32 -18.99
N HIS A 3 22.79 49.12 -18.46
CA HIS A 3 23.97 49.91 -18.85
C HIS A 3 24.44 49.50 -20.26
N PRO A 4 24.78 50.44 -21.17
CA PRO A 4 25.15 50.13 -22.56
C PRO A 4 26.27 49.08 -22.70
N THR A 5 27.25 49.08 -21.79
CA THR A 5 28.37 48.12 -21.77
C THR A 5 27.95 46.68 -21.46
N CYS A 6 26.81 46.48 -20.79
CA CYS A 6 26.23 45.14 -20.57
C CYS A 6 25.48 44.64 -21.82
N MET A 7 25.14 45.54 -22.74
CA MET A 7 24.31 45.29 -23.91
C MET A 7 25.15 45.05 -25.17
N ASP A 8 26.34 45.64 -25.21
CA ASP A 8 27.39 45.42 -26.21
C ASP A 8 28.28 44.21 -25.85
N TYR A 9 27.98 43.49 -24.77
CA TYR A 9 28.73 42.31 -24.29
C TYR A 9 30.24 42.53 -24.03
N SER A 10 30.73 43.77 -24.15
CA SER A 10 32.12 44.16 -24.00
C SER A 10 32.64 43.90 -22.59
N ILE A 11 31.77 44.03 -21.58
CA ILE A 11 32.11 43.65 -20.19
C ILE A 11 32.46 42.17 -20.05
N PHE A 12 31.78 41.27 -20.78
CA PHE A 12 32.05 39.84 -20.73
C PHE A 12 33.35 39.49 -21.45
N LYS A 13 33.61 40.15 -22.60
CA LYS A 13 34.89 40.01 -23.33
C LYS A 13 36.07 40.46 -22.47
N MET A 14 35.96 41.59 -21.77
CA MET A 14 36.98 42.06 -20.83
C MET A 14 37.16 41.10 -19.64
N ALA A 15 36.05 40.61 -19.06
CA ALA A 15 36.10 39.67 -17.94
C ALA A 15 36.77 38.34 -18.31
N ILE A 16 36.59 37.85 -19.55
CA ILE A 16 37.24 36.63 -20.03
C ILE A 16 38.74 36.83 -20.25
N ASN A 17 39.17 38.03 -20.67
CA ASN A 17 40.58 38.35 -20.83
C ASN A 17 41.31 38.40 -19.48
N GLU A 18 40.67 38.95 -18.44
CA GLU A 18 41.23 39.02 -17.09
C GLU A 18 41.16 37.67 -16.34
N TRP A 19 40.07 36.90 -16.51
CA TRP A 19 39.85 35.64 -15.80
C TRP A 19 39.52 34.46 -16.74
N PRO A 20 40.43 34.08 -17.65
CA PRO A 20 40.16 33.04 -18.65
C PRO A 20 39.96 31.64 -18.05
N GLN A 21 40.51 31.40 -16.86
CA GLN A 21 40.43 30.11 -16.15
C GLN A 21 39.21 29.98 -15.24
N SER A 22 38.36 31.00 -15.12
CA SER A 22 37.18 30.94 -14.26
C SER A 22 35.96 30.43 -15.02
N LEU A 23 35.44 29.25 -14.65
CA LEU A 23 34.23 28.68 -15.24
C LEU A 23 33.00 29.57 -15.01
N ASP A 24 32.92 30.26 -13.86
CA ASP A 24 31.78 31.10 -13.51
C ASP A 24 31.63 32.29 -14.46
N VAL A 25 32.76 32.89 -14.87
CA VAL A 25 32.77 34.00 -15.84
C VAL A 25 32.25 33.52 -17.20
N TRP A 26 32.73 32.36 -17.66
CA TRP A 26 32.23 31.74 -18.90
C TRP A 26 30.74 31.38 -18.83
N MET A 27 30.27 30.91 -17.68
CA MET A 27 28.87 30.55 -17.47
C MET A 27 27.95 31.78 -17.52
N VAL A 28 28.34 32.88 -16.88
CA VAL A 28 27.58 34.13 -16.92
C VAL A 28 27.52 34.66 -18.35
N TYR A 29 28.65 34.64 -19.08
CA TYR A 29 28.67 35.05 -20.48
C TYR A 29 27.77 34.17 -21.37
N ALA A 30 27.79 32.85 -21.15
CA ALA A 30 26.92 31.91 -21.85
C ALA A 30 25.44 32.19 -21.59
N LYS A 31 25.04 32.46 -20.33
CA LYS A 31 23.64 32.75 -19.97
C LYS A 31 23.10 33.99 -20.67
N PHE A 32 23.85 35.09 -20.70
CA PHE A 32 23.42 36.31 -21.38
C PHE A 32 23.46 36.19 -22.90
N SER A 33 24.42 35.44 -23.45
CA SER A 33 24.47 35.15 -24.89
C SER A 33 23.34 34.22 -25.32
N ALA A 34 22.88 33.33 -24.43
CA ALA A 34 21.80 32.38 -24.70
C ALA A 34 20.45 33.06 -24.90
N ILE A 35 20.21 34.24 -24.34
CA ILE A 35 18.94 34.96 -24.46
C ILE A 35 18.65 35.31 -25.93
N TYR A 36 19.66 35.71 -26.71
CA TYR A 36 19.45 36.14 -28.09
C TYR A 36 19.76 35.03 -29.08
N PRO A 37 18.80 34.66 -29.97
CA PRO A 37 19.05 33.66 -31.01
C PRO A 37 20.16 34.06 -31.99
N GLU A 38 20.37 35.37 -32.17
CA GLU A 38 21.34 35.94 -33.10
C GLU A 38 22.79 35.69 -32.65
N LEU A 39 23.02 35.56 -31.34
CA LEU A 39 24.34 35.33 -30.73
C LEU A 39 24.69 33.84 -30.62
N THR A 40 24.07 32.97 -31.42
CA THR A 40 24.33 31.52 -31.39
C THR A 40 25.79 31.19 -31.74
N LEU A 41 26.45 31.98 -32.59
CA LEU A 41 27.89 31.81 -32.88
C LEU A 41 28.77 32.09 -31.66
N ASN A 42 28.39 33.07 -30.81
CA ASN A 42 29.10 33.35 -29.56
C ASN A 42 28.96 32.18 -28.58
N LEU A 43 27.79 31.52 -28.53
CA LEU A 43 27.60 30.32 -27.73
C LEU A 43 28.50 29.16 -28.19
N VAL A 44 28.65 28.96 -29.50
CA VAL A 44 29.57 27.94 -30.06
C VAL A 44 31.01 28.26 -29.65
N PHE A 45 31.43 29.53 -29.75
CA PHE A 45 32.74 29.97 -29.30
C PHE A 45 32.97 29.70 -27.81
N ILE A 46 32.00 30.03 -26.96
CA ILE A 46 32.08 29.77 -25.51
C ILE A 46 32.21 28.27 -25.23
N ASP A 47 31.39 27.44 -25.88
CA ASP A 47 31.42 25.99 -25.67
C ASP A 47 32.77 25.36 -26.06
N GLN A 48 33.36 25.81 -27.18
CA GLN A 48 34.69 25.38 -27.61
C GLN A 48 35.76 25.74 -26.58
N ASN A 49 35.74 26.97 -26.05
CA ASN A 49 36.70 27.42 -25.04
C ASN A 49 36.56 26.64 -23.72
N ILE A 50 35.33 26.43 -23.23
CA ILE A 50 35.07 25.63 -22.03
C ILE A 50 35.60 24.19 -22.22
N THR A 51 35.39 23.61 -23.40
CA THR A 51 35.87 22.26 -23.74
C THR A 51 37.40 22.20 -23.82
N MET A 52 38.05 23.21 -24.41
CA MET A 52 39.52 23.30 -24.50
C MET A 52 40.18 23.45 -23.13
N LEU A 53 39.57 24.19 -22.21
CA LEU A 53 40.07 24.41 -20.86
C LEU A 53 39.94 23.16 -19.95
N LYS A 54 39.21 22.11 -20.40
CA LYS A 54 39.10 20.79 -19.75
C LYS A 54 38.81 20.85 -18.24
N PHE A 55 37.89 21.71 -17.83
CA PHE A 55 37.42 21.77 -16.44
C PHE A 55 36.89 20.40 -15.99
N ARG A 56 37.50 19.77 -14.98
CA ARG A 56 37.12 18.45 -14.43
C ARG A 56 35.90 18.51 -13.47
N ASN A 57 34.97 19.43 -13.69
CA ASN A 57 33.83 19.65 -12.81
C ASN A 57 32.53 19.12 -13.46
N SER A 58 31.57 18.63 -12.69
CA SER A 58 30.26 18.23 -13.24
C SER A 58 29.51 19.42 -13.85
N LEU A 59 29.75 20.62 -13.29
CA LEU A 59 29.16 21.87 -13.75
C LEU A 59 29.58 22.24 -15.18
N SER A 60 30.84 22.00 -15.58
CA SER A 60 31.26 22.31 -16.96
C SER A 60 30.55 21.41 -17.97
N GLN A 61 30.36 20.13 -17.65
CA GLN A 61 29.60 19.21 -18.48
C GLN A 61 28.13 19.60 -18.60
N LEU A 62 27.52 20.09 -17.50
CA LEU A 62 26.14 20.58 -17.52
C LEU A 62 25.99 21.81 -18.42
N VAL A 63 26.93 22.76 -18.33
CA VAL A 63 26.93 23.99 -19.15
C VAL A 63 27.08 23.64 -20.63
N THR A 64 28.07 22.82 -21.01
CA THR A 64 28.25 22.38 -22.40
C THR A 64 27.04 21.65 -22.96
N LYS A 65 26.42 20.74 -22.18
CA LYS A 65 25.19 20.06 -22.60
C LYS A 65 24.03 21.04 -22.80
N SER A 66 23.90 22.02 -21.91
CA SER A 66 22.85 23.04 -22.00
C SER A 66 23.04 23.94 -23.22
N ILE A 67 24.28 24.39 -23.48
CA ILE A 67 24.63 25.16 -24.68
C ILE A 67 24.34 24.34 -25.94
N ALA A 68 24.78 23.09 -26.00
CA ALA A 68 24.51 22.19 -27.13
C ALA A 68 23.01 22.00 -27.38
N GLN A 69 22.20 21.87 -26.33
CA GLN A 69 20.74 21.77 -26.46
C GLN A 69 20.13 23.04 -27.09
N ILE A 70 20.56 24.22 -26.65
CA ILE A 70 20.07 25.51 -27.18
C ILE A 70 20.51 25.70 -28.65
N ILE A 71 21.74 25.32 -28.98
CA ILE A 71 22.23 25.37 -30.37
C ILE A 71 21.39 24.44 -31.25
N ASN A 72 21.12 23.21 -30.80
CA ASN A 72 20.33 22.23 -31.55
C ASN A 72 18.90 22.72 -31.83
N THR A 73 18.23 23.38 -30.87
CA THR A 73 16.86 23.89 -31.08
C THR A 73 16.78 25.06 -32.08
N ARG A 74 17.89 25.80 -32.22
CA ARG A 74 18.05 26.92 -33.16
C ARG A 74 18.63 26.51 -34.52
N GLU A 75 19.14 25.28 -34.64
CA GLU A 75 19.80 24.79 -35.83
C GLU A 75 18.83 24.58 -37.00
N SER A 76 19.09 25.28 -38.09
CA SER A 76 18.29 25.20 -39.33
C SER A 76 19.07 24.63 -40.51
N LYS A 77 20.40 24.52 -40.38
CA LYS A 77 21.30 24.08 -41.44
C LYS A 77 21.40 22.56 -41.51
N PHE A 78 21.94 22.08 -42.62
CA PHE A 78 22.21 20.66 -42.83
C PHE A 78 23.64 20.32 -42.39
N THR A 79 23.82 20.10 -41.09
CA THR A 79 25.15 19.79 -40.53
C THR A 79 25.53 18.31 -40.79
N PRO A 80 26.83 17.97 -40.82
CA PRO A 80 27.29 16.58 -40.96
C PRO A 80 26.73 15.65 -39.88
N GLU A 81 26.55 16.14 -38.66
CA GLU A 81 25.96 15.38 -37.55
C GLU A 81 24.49 15.02 -37.85
N ILE A 82 23.68 16.00 -38.27
CA ILE A 82 22.27 15.79 -38.65
C ILE A 82 22.19 14.86 -39.86
N LYS A 83 23.06 15.04 -40.86
CA LYS A 83 23.14 14.16 -42.04
C LYS A 83 23.39 12.71 -41.64
N SER A 84 24.33 12.45 -40.72
CA SER A 84 24.63 11.11 -40.21
C SER A 84 23.45 10.50 -39.45
N LYS A 85 22.78 11.29 -38.58
CA LYS A 85 21.58 10.85 -37.85
C LYS A 85 20.43 10.51 -38.81
N ILE A 86 20.13 11.39 -39.77
CA ILE A 86 19.08 11.17 -40.78
C ILE A 86 19.39 9.95 -41.64
N ALA A 87 20.65 9.74 -42.04
CA ALA A 87 21.04 8.57 -42.83
C ALA A 87 20.81 7.25 -42.06
N LYS A 88 21.11 7.24 -40.75
CA LYS A 88 20.81 6.08 -39.89
C LYS A 88 19.31 5.80 -39.79
N LEU A 89 18.49 6.83 -39.52
CA LEU A 89 17.04 6.69 -39.48
C LEU A 89 16.47 6.22 -40.82
N THR A 90 16.95 6.77 -41.93
CA THR A 90 16.49 6.38 -43.28
C THR A 90 16.76 4.91 -43.55
N LYS A 91 17.94 4.39 -43.14
CA LYS A 91 18.27 2.96 -43.23
C LYS A 91 17.35 2.11 -42.35
N GLN A 92 17.00 2.58 -41.16
CA GLN A 92 16.02 1.91 -40.29
C GLN A 92 14.64 1.89 -40.92
N PHE A 93 14.19 3.00 -41.51
CA PHE A 93 12.90 3.07 -42.21
C PHE A 93 12.82 2.06 -43.35
N SER A 94 13.87 1.95 -44.18
CA SER A 94 13.91 0.93 -45.24
C SER A 94 13.84 -0.49 -44.69
N ARG A 95 14.49 -0.77 -43.55
CA ARG A 95 14.40 -2.09 -42.89
C ARG A 95 12.99 -2.37 -42.37
N THR A 96 12.36 -1.38 -41.72
CA THR A 96 10.99 -1.50 -41.21
C THR A 96 10.00 -1.70 -42.35
N LYS A 97 10.14 -0.94 -43.45
CA LYS A 97 9.34 -1.11 -44.67
C LYS A 97 9.46 -2.51 -45.27
N ASN A 98 10.67 -3.05 -45.37
CA ASN A 98 10.88 -4.42 -45.85
C ASN A 98 10.23 -5.47 -44.94
N ARG A 99 10.25 -5.26 -43.62
CA ARG A 99 9.56 -6.15 -42.67
C ARG A 99 8.04 -6.10 -42.82
N LEU A 100 7.47 -4.90 -43.03
CA LEU A 100 6.05 -4.74 -43.32
C LEU A 100 5.67 -5.43 -44.64
N ARG A 101 6.52 -5.34 -45.67
CA ARG A 101 6.33 -6.09 -46.93
C ARG A 101 6.37 -7.60 -46.72
N ASN A 102 7.31 -8.10 -45.91
CA ASN A 102 7.41 -9.52 -45.61
C ASN A 102 6.13 -10.09 -44.96
N ILE A 103 5.38 -9.29 -44.19
CA ILE A 103 4.07 -9.71 -43.65
C ILE A 103 3.09 -10.00 -44.79
N TRP A 104 3.05 -9.14 -45.81
CA TRP A 104 2.21 -9.36 -46.99
C TRP A 104 2.67 -10.58 -47.79
N ASP A 105 3.97 -10.79 -47.93
CA ASP A 105 4.51 -11.98 -48.60
C ASP A 105 4.14 -13.27 -47.84
N LEU A 106 4.26 -13.29 -46.51
CA LEU A 106 3.85 -14.42 -45.66
C LEU A 106 2.35 -14.69 -45.71
N LEU A 107 1.54 -13.63 -45.77
CA LEU A 107 0.09 -13.73 -45.92
C LEU A 107 -0.27 -14.39 -47.26
N LEU A 108 0.36 -13.97 -48.36
CA LEU A 108 0.17 -14.55 -49.69
C LEU A 108 0.63 -16.01 -49.76
N GLN A 109 1.67 -16.37 -49.01
CA GLN A 109 2.18 -17.75 -48.91
C GLN A 109 1.33 -18.65 -48.01
N GLY A 110 0.42 -18.10 -47.20
CA GLY A 110 -0.44 -18.86 -46.29
C GLY A 110 0.27 -19.40 -45.03
N SER A 111 1.48 -18.90 -44.70
CA SER A 111 2.23 -19.32 -43.50
C SER A 111 1.70 -18.61 -42.25
N THR A 112 0.63 -19.12 -41.64
CA THR A 112 -0.03 -18.48 -40.48
C THR A 112 0.77 -18.57 -39.18
N THR A 113 1.69 -19.52 -39.07
CA THR A 113 2.53 -19.73 -37.88
C THR A 113 3.61 -18.65 -37.74
N GLU A 114 4.26 -18.28 -38.85
CA GLU A 114 5.32 -17.26 -38.89
C GLU A 114 4.77 -15.84 -38.99
N LEU A 115 3.53 -15.70 -39.46
CA LEU A 115 2.85 -14.43 -39.62
C LEU A 115 2.72 -13.67 -38.30
N SER A 116 2.29 -14.35 -37.22
CA SER A 116 2.10 -13.71 -35.90
C SER A 116 3.41 -13.12 -35.36
N ASN A 117 4.50 -13.89 -35.41
CA ASN A 117 5.82 -13.45 -34.95
C ASN A 117 6.36 -12.29 -35.82
N SER A 118 6.14 -12.36 -37.14
CA SER A 118 6.54 -11.30 -38.08
C SER A 118 5.77 -10.00 -37.84
N ILE A 119 4.46 -10.10 -37.55
CA ILE A 119 3.62 -8.94 -37.17
C ILE A 119 4.13 -8.30 -35.89
N GLN A 120 4.33 -9.08 -34.82
CA GLN A 120 4.80 -8.55 -33.53
C GLN A 120 6.17 -7.87 -33.68
N THR A 121 7.06 -8.49 -34.45
CA THR A 121 8.38 -7.95 -34.72
C THR A 121 8.30 -6.64 -35.51
N ALA A 122 7.52 -6.59 -36.59
CA ALA A 122 7.35 -5.37 -37.37
C ALA A 122 6.74 -4.24 -36.54
N GLN A 123 5.73 -4.52 -35.72
CA GLN A 123 5.14 -3.53 -34.81
C GLN A 123 6.17 -2.95 -33.85
N LYS A 124 7.04 -3.78 -33.28
CA LYS A 124 8.15 -3.32 -32.44
C LYS A 124 9.06 -2.34 -33.19
N TYR A 125 9.49 -2.69 -34.41
CA TYR A 125 10.36 -1.82 -35.22
C TYR A 125 9.70 -0.52 -35.69
N VAL A 126 8.39 -0.56 -35.98
CA VAL A 126 7.60 0.66 -36.27
C VAL A 126 7.64 1.59 -35.06
N LYS A 127 7.40 1.05 -33.85
CA LYS A 127 7.43 1.82 -32.60
C LYS A 127 8.82 2.38 -32.29
N GLU A 128 9.88 1.60 -32.48
CA GLU A 128 11.26 2.07 -32.32
C GLU A 128 11.58 3.20 -33.30
N SER A 129 11.22 3.03 -34.58
CA SER A 129 11.41 4.06 -35.61
C SER A 129 10.65 5.35 -35.29
N GLU A 130 9.43 5.23 -34.74
CA GLU A 130 8.62 6.36 -34.25
C GLU A 130 9.30 7.09 -33.09
N GLN A 131 9.81 6.36 -32.11
CA GLN A 131 10.50 6.96 -30.96
C GLN A 131 11.75 7.72 -31.40
N GLU A 132 12.55 7.15 -32.29
CA GLU A 132 13.77 7.78 -32.78
C GLU A 132 13.49 9.05 -33.57
N ILE A 133 12.50 9.05 -34.47
CA ILE A 133 12.16 10.26 -35.24
C ILE A 133 11.52 11.34 -34.37
N ASN A 134 10.68 10.96 -33.41
CA ASN A 134 10.10 11.90 -32.45
C ASN A 134 11.19 12.51 -31.56
N HIS A 135 12.16 11.72 -31.12
CA HIS A 135 13.31 12.22 -30.38
C HIS A 135 14.12 13.23 -31.23
N LEU A 136 14.38 12.90 -32.49
CA LEU A 136 15.11 13.80 -33.38
C LEU A 136 14.35 15.10 -33.65
N MET A 137 13.01 15.04 -33.80
CA MET A 137 12.14 16.21 -33.91
C MET A 137 12.17 17.10 -32.65
N THR A 138 12.23 16.51 -31.46
CA THR A 138 12.35 17.26 -30.21
C THR A 138 13.70 17.97 -30.09
N LEU A 139 14.78 17.35 -30.57
CA LEU A 139 16.11 17.95 -30.57
C LEU A 139 16.24 19.08 -31.60
N TYR A 140 15.63 18.92 -32.78
CA TYR A 140 15.75 19.84 -33.91
C TYR A 140 14.36 20.25 -34.46
N PRO A 141 13.54 20.96 -33.67
CA PRO A 141 12.14 21.25 -34.00
C PRO A 141 11.99 22.13 -35.25
N ASN A 142 12.91 23.05 -35.47
CA ASN A 142 12.88 24.02 -36.56
C ASN A 142 13.75 23.61 -37.77
N ASN A 143 14.24 22.37 -37.82
CA ASN A 143 15.07 21.90 -38.91
C ASN A 143 14.24 21.28 -40.04
N LYS A 144 14.30 21.88 -41.24
CA LYS A 144 13.53 21.43 -42.42
C LYS A 144 13.86 19.99 -42.87
N PHE A 145 15.10 19.54 -42.70
CA PHE A 145 15.53 18.21 -43.13
C PHE A 145 15.01 17.12 -42.19
N VAL A 146 14.98 17.41 -40.89
CA VAL A 146 14.39 16.51 -39.88
C VAL A 146 12.88 16.44 -40.06
N ALA A 147 12.21 17.59 -40.25
CA ALA A 147 10.77 17.63 -40.53
C ALA A 147 10.38 16.83 -41.79
N ARG A 148 11.17 16.94 -42.88
CA ARG A 148 11.00 16.13 -44.10
C ARG A 148 11.15 14.63 -43.83
N THR A 149 12.15 14.24 -43.04
CA THR A 149 12.37 12.84 -42.66
C THR A 149 11.19 12.30 -41.85
N HIS A 150 10.61 13.13 -40.97
CA HIS A 150 9.40 12.79 -40.24
C HIS A 150 8.16 12.67 -41.14
N ALA A 151 7.99 13.57 -42.10
CA ALA A 151 6.90 13.44 -43.09
C ALA A 151 7.05 12.13 -43.89
N LYS A 152 8.26 11.77 -44.30
CA LYS A 152 8.53 10.48 -44.97
C LYS A 152 8.16 9.28 -44.10
N PHE A 153 8.47 9.32 -42.80
CA PHE A 153 8.05 8.28 -41.85
C PHE A 153 6.52 8.13 -41.78
N LEU A 154 5.80 9.24 -41.68
CA LEU A 154 4.33 9.24 -41.62
C LEU A 154 3.70 8.64 -42.88
N PHE A 155 4.25 8.98 -44.04
CA PHE A 155 3.75 8.49 -45.32
C PHE A 155 4.12 7.01 -45.56
N GLU A 156 5.40 6.64 -45.45
CA GLU A 156 5.87 5.32 -45.88
C GLU A 156 5.65 4.20 -44.86
N ILE A 157 5.59 4.52 -43.56
CA ILE A 157 5.53 3.50 -42.50
C ILE A 157 4.18 3.55 -41.79
N LYS A 158 3.75 4.72 -41.31
CA LYS A 158 2.45 4.83 -40.63
C LYS A 158 1.26 4.89 -41.59
N SER A 159 1.48 5.29 -42.84
CA SER A 159 0.42 5.56 -43.81
C SER A 159 -0.64 6.54 -43.27
N ASP A 160 -0.23 7.51 -42.45
CA ASP A 160 -1.10 8.54 -41.89
C ASP A 160 -1.03 9.81 -42.76
N LEU A 161 -1.98 9.91 -43.69
CA LEU A 161 -2.03 10.99 -44.67
C LEU A 161 -2.43 12.34 -44.06
N ILE A 162 -3.27 12.35 -43.01
CA ILE A 162 -3.68 13.60 -42.35
C ILE A 162 -2.47 14.24 -41.68
N SER A 163 -1.77 13.47 -40.85
CA SER A 163 -0.59 13.96 -40.14
C SER A 163 0.52 14.31 -41.13
N TYR A 164 0.64 13.57 -42.23
CA TYR A 164 1.56 13.90 -43.32
C TYR A 164 1.26 15.25 -43.95
N LYS A 165 0.01 15.55 -44.33
CA LYS A 165 -0.40 16.84 -44.93
C LYS A 165 -0.07 18.00 -43.99
N LYS A 166 -0.44 17.88 -42.71
CA LYS A 166 -0.10 18.88 -41.68
C LYS A 166 1.42 19.08 -41.59
N LYS A 167 2.19 18.00 -41.61
CA LYS A 167 3.66 18.08 -41.55
C LYS A 167 4.26 18.68 -42.81
N ASN A 168 3.63 18.50 -43.96
CA ASN A 168 4.03 19.12 -45.21
C ASN A 168 3.82 20.64 -45.18
N ASP A 169 2.69 21.11 -44.65
CA ASP A 169 2.43 22.54 -44.44
C ASP A 169 3.48 23.18 -43.50
N GLU A 170 3.85 22.47 -42.44
CA GLU A 170 4.94 22.84 -41.53
C GLU A 170 6.29 22.94 -42.26
N ILE A 171 6.60 21.99 -43.14
CA ILE A 171 7.82 22.03 -43.96
C ILE A 171 7.83 23.24 -44.88
N VAL A 172 6.70 23.61 -45.51
CA VAL A 172 6.60 24.81 -46.35
C VAL A 172 6.88 26.08 -45.53
N LYS A 173 6.38 26.17 -44.31
CA LYS A 173 6.69 27.29 -43.39
C LYS A 173 8.19 27.37 -43.07
N LEU A 174 8.81 26.24 -42.74
CA LEU A 174 10.26 26.18 -42.47
C LEU A 174 11.11 26.52 -43.70
N GLN A 175 10.66 26.15 -44.91
CA GLN A 175 11.35 26.52 -46.14
C GLN A 175 11.33 28.04 -46.40
N ARG A 176 10.26 28.71 -45.99
CA ARG A 176 10.13 30.18 -46.01
C ARG A 176 10.88 30.87 -44.86
N GLY A 177 11.59 30.11 -44.03
CA GLY A 177 12.34 30.64 -42.88
C GLY A 177 11.48 30.96 -41.65
N ILE A 178 10.20 30.60 -41.64
CA ILE A 178 9.30 30.81 -40.51
C ILE A 178 9.51 29.69 -39.51
N ARG A 179 9.90 30.04 -38.27
CA ARG A 179 10.05 29.07 -37.16
C ARG A 179 8.67 28.55 -36.75
N ILE A 180 8.55 27.23 -36.56
CA ILE A 180 7.31 26.59 -36.09
C ILE A 180 7.24 26.69 -34.57
N THR A 181 8.34 26.34 -33.91
CA THR A 181 8.44 26.38 -32.44
C THR A 181 9.17 27.66 -32.04
N PRO A 182 8.57 28.51 -31.20
CA PRO A 182 9.22 29.71 -30.69
C PRO A 182 10.42 29.34 -29.82
N ASP A 183 11.34 30.30 -29.67
CA ASP A 183 12.54 30.12 -28.85
C ASP A 183 12.22 30.37 -27.38
N VAL A 184 11.93 29.29 -26.65
CA VAL A 184 11.55 29.35 -25.23
C VAL A 184 12.62 30.04 -24.38
N VAL A 185 13.90 29.89 -24.73
CA VAL A 185 15.00 30.51 -23.94
C VAL A 185 15.00 32.02 -24.12
N HIS A 186 14.72 32.49 -25.33
CA HIS A 186 14.56 33.92 -25.59
C HIS A 186 13.35 34.49 -24.86
N GLU A 187 12.18 33.84 -24.96
CA GLU A 187 10.95 34.29 -24.28
C GLU A 187 11.13 34.37 -22.76
N LEU A 188 11.68 33.32 -22.14
CA LEU A 188 11.94 33.31 -20.70
C LEU A 188 13.00 34.32 -20.29
N GLY A 189 14.00 34.57 -21.14
CA GLY A 189 15.04 35.57 -20.91
C GLY A 189 14.48 36.99 -20.88
N VAL A 190 13.63 37.34 -21.85
CA VAL A 190 12.96 38.65 -21.93
C VAL A 190 11.98 38.82 -20.76
N LEU A 191 11.23 37.79 -20.39
CA LEU A 191 10.35 37.81 -19.21
C LEU A 191 11.12 38.03 -17.90
N SER A 192 12.29 37.40 -17.77
CA SER A 192 13.12 37.51 -16.56
C SER A 192 13.82 38.86 -16.45
N PHE A 193 14.08 39.52 -17.58
CA PHE A 193 14.80 40.80 -17.64
C PHE A 193 14.08 41.81 -18.54
N PRO A 194 12.97 42.43 -18.09
CA PRO A 194 12.14 43.31 -18.93
C PRO A 194 12.81 44.60 -19.40
N CYS A 195 14.03 44.89 -18.92
CA CYS A 195 14.83 46.06 -19.31
C CYS A 195 15.83 45.78 -20.44
N ILE A 196 15.89 44.55 -20.98
CA ILE A 196 16.73 44.21 -22.13
C ILE A 196 15.92 44.38 -23.43
N PRO A 197 16.55 44.72 -24.57
CA PRO A 197 15.86 44.81 -25.85
C PRO A 197 15.48 43.43 -26.36
N ASP A 198 14.57 43.40 -27.34
CA ASP A 198 14.16 42.15 -27.99
C ASP A 198 15.23 41.61 -28.96
N CYS A 199 16.14 42.46 -29.45
CA CYS A 199 17.23 42.09 -30.37
C CYS A 199 18.60 42.52 -29.82
N ALA A 200 19.68 41.81 -30.19
CA ALA A 200 21.03 42.15 -29.75
C ALA A 200 21.56 43.39 -30.50
N ILE A 201 22.18 44.33 -29.79
CA ILE A 201 22.68 45.59 -30.36
C ILE A 201 23.88 45.35 -31.31
N GLU A 202 24.74 44.36 -31.02
CA GLU A 202 25.93 44.03 -31.84
C GLU A 202 25.60 43.73 -33.32
N ILE A 203 24.35 43.42 -33.66
CA ILE A 203 23.93 43.02 -35.02
C ILE A 203 23.13 44.11 -35.73
N GLN A 204 22.65 45.16 -35.04
CA GLN A 204 21.98 46.28 -35.70
C GLN A 204 22.90 46.97 -36.72
N ASP A 205 24.21 47.06 -36.45
CA ASP A 205 25.20 47.63 -37.39
C ASP A 205 25.65 46.65 -38.51
N SER A 206 25.38 45.35 -38.37
CA SER A 206 25.76 44.30 -39.33
C SER A 206 24.60 43.81 -40.22
N SER A 207 23.40 44.31 -39.96
CA SER A 207 22.13 43.86 -40.56
C SER A 207 21.99 44.11 -42.07
N ALA A 208 22.97 44.76 -42.72
CA ALA A 208 22.95 45.02 -44.15
C ALA A 208 23.65 43.97 -45.04
N LYS A 209 24.36 42.95 -44.51
CA LYS A 209 25.21 42.09 -45.37
C LYS A 209 25.15 40.57 -45.21
N THR A 210 24.28 40.01 -44.37
CA THR A 210 24.24 38.54 -44.19
C THR A 210 22.84 37.92 -44.32
N GLN A 211 22.05 38.36 -45.30
CA GLN A 211 20.83 37.65 -45.71
C GLN A 211 20.92 37.00 -47.11
N THR A 212 22.07 37.04 -47.75
CA THR A 212 22.31 36.34 -49.02
C THR A 212 23.65 35.63 -48.98
N GLN A 213 23.74 34.53 -48.22
CA GLN A 213 24.62 33.43 -48.59
C GLN A 213 23.74 32.24 -48.96
N ILE A 214 23.50 32.18 -50.27
CA ILE A 214 23.18 30.99 -51.03
C ILE A 214 24.25 29.96 -50.70
N GLU A 215 23.90 28.90 -49.96
CA GLU A 215 24.72 27.69 -49.92
C GLU A 215 23.83 26.44 -50.05
N ASN A 216 23.98 25.85 -51.24
CA ASN A 216 23.71 24.47 -51.62
C ASN A 216 22.25 24.03 -51.74
N THR A 217 21.70 24.34 -52.91
CA THR A 217 21.02 23.41 -53.81
C THR A 217 21.54 21.96 -53.70
N GLU A 218 21.03 21.22 -52.72
CA GLU A 218 20.52 19.88 -53.01
C GLU A 218 19.00 19.99 -52.97
N SER A 219 18.45 20.36 -54.12
CA SER A 219 17.09 20.04 -54.52
C SER A 219 16.94 18.52 -54.46
N PHE A 220 16.70 17.98 -53.27
CA PHE A 220 15.93 16.75 -53.13
C PHE A 220 14.55 17.09 -53.67
N ASN A 221 14.40 16.90 -54.99
CA ASN A 221 13.14 17.01 -55.71
C ASN A 221 12.11 16.17 -54.95
N LEU A 222 11.20 16.85 -54.27
CA LEU A 222 9.89 16.29 -54.03
C LEU A 222 9.17 16.47 -55.36
N GLU A 223 8.91 15.36 -56.03
CA GLU A 223 7.93 15.30 -57.09
C GLU A 223 6.68 16.02 -56.58
N GLU A 224 6.40 17.13 -57.24
CA GLU A 224 5.24 17.97 -57.05
C GLU A 224 4.02 17.22 -57.60
N ASN A 225 3.66 16.09 -56.99
CA ASN A 225 2.33 15.51 -57.13
C ASN A 225 1.38 16.28 -56.20
N SER A 226 1.24 17.56 -56.51
CA SER A 226 0.25 18.42 -55.90
C SER A 226 -1.08 18.20 -56.61
N LEU A 227 -2.12 17.90 -55.82
CA LEU A 227 -3.53 18.29 -56.05
C LEU A 227 -4.49 17.30 -56.75
N ASP A 228 -4.42 15.99 -56.49
CA ASP A 228 -5.54 15.06 -56.77
C ASP A 228 -6.03 14.26 -55.53
N ASP A 229 -5.43 14.47 -54.35
CA ASP A 229 -5.57 13.58 -53.18
C ASP A 229 -6.66 13.95 -52.15
N ASP A 230 -7.34 15.11 -52.24
CA ASP A 230 -8.29 15.52 -51.19
C ASP A 230 -9.56 14.65 -51.16
N VAL A 231 -10.01 14.15 -52.32
CA VAL A 231 -11.14 13.19 -52.41
C VAL A 231 -10.75 11.81 -51.84
N ASN A 232 -9.47 11.43 -51.97
CA ASN A 232 -8.95 10.17 -51.47
C ASN A 232 -8.73 10.20 -49.94
N LEU A 233 -8.40 11.38 -49.40
CA LEU A 233 -8.14 11.58 -47.98
C LEU A 233 -9.40 11.37 -47.12
N GLU A 234 -10.55 11.86 -47.58
CA GLU A 234 -11.82 11.68 -46.86
C GLU A 234 -12.25 10.21 -46.83
N ALA A 235 -12.14 9.52 -47.97
CA ALA A 235 -12.41 8.07 -48.06
C ALA A 235 -11.49 7.27 -47.13
N ILE A 236 -10.18 7.55 -47.14
CA ILE A 236 -9.22 6.90 -46.24
C ILE A 236 -9.53 7.17 -44.77
N ASN A 237 -9.98 8.39 -44.42
CA ASN A 237 -10.37 8.73 -43.05
C ASN A 237 -11.59 7.97 -42.55
N THR A 238 -12.57 7.70 -43.43
CA THR A 238 -13.72 6.85 -43.05
C THR A 238 -13.28 5.42 -42.73
N ILE A 239 -12.36 4.86 -43.52
CA ILE A 239 -11.79 3.53 -43.29
C ILE A 239 -10.99 3.49 -41.99
N ILE A 240 -10.14 4.49 -41.73
CA ILE A 240 -9.38 4.60 -40.48
C ILE A 240 -10.33 4.66 -39.27
N ARG A 241 -11.40 5.45 -39.34
CA ARG A 241 -12.42 5.52 -38.27
C ARG A 241 -13.11 4.19 -38.03
N GLN A 242 -13.43 3.45 -39.09
CA GLN A 242 -14.03 2.12 -38.96
C GLN A 242 -13.07 1.12 -38.31
N ILE A 243 -11.78 1.15 -38.67
CA ILE A 243 -10.74 0.31 -38.07
C ILE A 243 -10.55 0.66 -36.59
N GLN A 244 -10.46 1.95 -36.25
CA GLN A 244 -10.27 2.40 -34.86
C GLN A 244 -11.48 2.12 -33.97
N ASN A 245 -12.68 2.15 -34.52
CA ASN A 245 -13.92 1.88 -33.77
C ASN A 245 -14.24 0.38 -33.66
N GLN A 246 -13.45 -0.50 -34.27
CA GLN A 246 -13.66 -1.93 -34.19
C GLN A 246 -13.26 -2.45 -32.80
N LYS A 247 -14.23 -2.48 -31.88
CA LYS A 247 -14.08 -3.15 -30.59
C LYS A 247 -14.28 -4.65 -30.78
N VAL A 248 -13.27 -5.44 -30.45
CA VAL A 248 -13.36 -6.90 -30.48
C VAL A 248 -14.24 -7.36 -29.31
N PRO A 249 -15.44 -7.92 -29.56
CA PRO A 249 -16.40 -8.24 -28.49
C PRO A 249 -15.90 -9.26 -27.47
N SER A 250 -15.01 -10.16 -27.91
CA SER A 250 -14.42 -11.20 -27.06
C SER A 250 -13.55 -10.63 -25.94
N VAL A 251 -12.82 -9.54 -26.20
CA VAL A 251 -11.95 -8.90 -25.20
C VAL A 251 -12.79 -8.21 -24.12
N THR A 252 -13.89 -7.55 -24.51
CA THR A 252 -14.81 -6.95 -23.54
C THR A 252 -15.52 -7.99 -22.69
N PHE A 253 -15.90 -9.13 -23.28
CA PHE A 253 -16.47 -10.24 -22.54
C PHE A 253 -15.46 -10.89 -21.59
N MET A 254 -14.20 -11.02 -22.01
CA MET A 254 -13.13 -11.53 -21.15
C MET A 254 -12.98 -10.71 -19.87
N TYR A 255 -12.90 -9.37 -19.98
CA TYR A 255 -12.80 -8.50 -18.80
C TYR A 255 -14.01 -8.63 -17.86
N PHE A 256 -15.23 -8.67 -18.42
CA PHE A 256 -16.44 -8.84 -17.62
C PHE A 256 -16.48 -10.20 -16.91
N SER A 257 -16.14 -11.27 -17.63
CA SER A 257 -16.10 -12.63 -17.07
C SER A 257 -15.05 -12.76 -15.97
N THR A 258 -13.87 -12.15 -16.12
CA THR A 258 -12.85 -12.16 -15.08
C THR A 258 -13.30 -11.44 -13.81
N LEU A 259 -13.95 -10.28 -13.95
CA LEU A 259 -14.49 -9.54 -12.82
C LEU A 259 -15.58 -10.31 -12.08
N PHE A 260 -16.49 -10.92 -12.84
CA PHE A 260 -17.55 -11.76 -12.30
C PHE A 260 -16.98 -12.94 -11.50
N LEU A 261 -16.01 -13.65 -12.07
CA LEU A 261 -15.40 -14.81 -11.43
C LEU A 261 -14.64 -14.41 -10.15
N LEU A 262 -13.96 -13.27 -10.15
CA LEU A 262 -13.29 -12.75 -8.95
C LEU A 262 -14.29 -12.45 -7.83
N PHE A 263 -15.43 -11.83 -8.13
CA PHE A 263 -16.42 -11.49 -7.11
C PHE A 263 -17.11 -12.73 -6.53
N PHE A 264 -17.58 -13.63 -7.39
CA PHE A 264 -18.37 -14.79 -6.94
C PHE A 264 -17.52 -15.97 -6.45
N SER A 265 -16.33 -16.19 -7.02
CA SER A 265 -15.48 -17.33 -6.65
C SER A 265 -14.55 -17.03 -5.48
N VAL A 266 -14.16 -15.76 -5.28
CA VAL A 266 -13.20 -15.38 -4.24
C VAL A 266 -13.85 -14.53 -3.15
N LEU A 267 -14.46 -13.40 -3.52
CA LEU A 267 -14.94 -12.43 -2.54
C LEU A 267 -16.15 -12.93 -1.74
N ALA A 268 -17.17 -13.46 -2.42
CA ALA A 268 -18.39 -13.95 -1.80
C ALA A 268 -18.15 -15.08 -0.78
N PRO A 269 -17.40 -16.17 -1.10
CA PRO A 269 -17.15 -17.23 -0.12
C PRO A 269 -16.26 -16.76 1.03
N LEU A 270 -15.33 -15.83 0.80
CA LEU A 270 -14.51 -15.28 1.87
C LEU A 270 -15.35 -14.49 2.88
N ILE A 271 -16.28 -13.66 2.42
CA ILE A 271 -17.21 -12.93 3.29
C ILE A 271 -18.12 -13.91 4.03
N ALA A 272 -18.66 -14.93 3.34
CA ALA A 272 -19.48 -15.95 3.96
C ALA A 272 -18.73 -16.70 5.07
N TYR A 273 -17.45 -17.05 4.83
CA TYR A 273 -16.61 -17.71 5.82
C TYR A 273 -16.35 -16.83 7.06
N LEU A 274 -16.08 -15.53 6.87
CA LEU A 274 -15.88 -14.59 7.97
C LEU A 274 -17.12 -14.48 8.87
N VAL A 275 -18.30 -14.42 8.26
CA VAL A 275 -19.57 -14.36 9.01
C VAL A 275 -19.80 -15.68 9.76
N TRP A 276 -19.61 -16.82 9.09
CA TRP A 276 -19.78 -18.14 9.71
C TRP A 276 -18.83 -18.37 10.89
N PHE A 277 -17.58 -17.90 10.78
CA PHE A 277 -16.59 -17.98 11.85
C PHE A 277 -17.02 -17.24 13.13
N GLN A 278 -17.70 -16.10 13.00
CA GLN A 278 -18.22 -15.38 14.18
C GLN A 278 -19.27 -16.19 14.94
N PHE A 279 -20.17 -16.86 14.21
CA PHE A 279 -21.16 -17.76 14.82
C PHE A 279 -20.49 -18.95 15.50
N TYR A 280 -19.50 -19.57 14.85
CA TYR A 280 -18.73 -20.66 15.43
C TYR A 280 -18.01 -20.26 16.72
N LEU A 281 -17.38 -19.08 16.74
CA LEU A 281 -16.69 -18.56 17.92
C LEU A 281 -17.67 -18.31 19.08
N TYR A 282 -18.84 -17.77 18.78
CA TYR A 282 -19.88 -17.56 19.80
C TYR A 282 -20.33 -18.89 20.42
N ASP A 283 -20.51 -19.92 19.59
CA ASP A 283 -20.93 -21.26 20.04
C ASP A 283 -19.87 -21.97 20.90
N LEU A 284 -18.58 -21.70 20.66
CA LEU A 284 -17.48 -22.19 21.51
C LEU A 284 -17.30 -21.40 22.82
N LYS A 285 -17.61 -20.11 22.84
CA LYS A 285 -17.40 -19.27 24.03
C LYS A 285 -18.34 -19.62 25.18
N GLN A 286 -19.58 -20.03 24.88
CA GLN A 286 -20.57 -20.35 25.93
C GLN A 286 -20.17 -21.55 26.82
N PRO A 287 -19.80 -22.72 26.27
CA PRO A 287 -19.30 -23.86 27.06
C PRO A 287 -18.12 -23.50 27.96
N ILE A 288 -17.15 -22.75 27.43
CA ILE A 288 -15.96 -22.31 28.18
C ILE A 288 -16.36 -21.47 29.39
N ASN A 289 -17.34 -20.57 29.23
CA ASN A 289 -17.84 -19.76 30.34
C ASN A 289 -18.53 -20.63 31.42
N TYR A 290 -19.28 -21.65 31.02
CA TYR A 290 -19.87 -22.60 31.96
C TYR A 290 -18.82 -23.46 32.67
N MET A 291 -17.78 -23.91 31.98
CA MET A 291 -16.64 -24.60 32.59
C MET A 291 -15.95 -23.73 33.64
N HIS A 292 -15.75 -22.45 33.32
CA HIS A 292 -15.21 -21.48 34.27
C HIS A 292 -16.09 -21.38 35.51
N GLY A 293 -17.42 -21.25 35.35
CA GLY A 293 -18.37 -21.25 36.46
C GLY A 293 -18.28 -22.51 37.32
N ILE A 294 -18.31 -23.70 36.71
CA ILE A 294 -18.24 -25.00 37.42
C ILE A 294 -16.90 -25.13 38.18
N SER A 295 -15.78 -24.78 37.55
CA SER A 295 -14.45 -24.82 38.17
C SER A 295 -14.35 -23.82 39.32
N TYR A 296 -14.93 -22.62 39.15
CA TYR A 296 -14.96 -21.61 40.20
C TYR A 296 -15.78 -22.07 41.40
N MET A 297 -16.98 -22.63 41.20
CA MET A 297 -17.80 -23.22 42.26
C MET A 297 -17.06 -24.36 42.98
N ARG A 298 -16.40 -25.25 42.24
CA ARG A 298 -15.59 -26.35 42.81
C ARG A 298 -14.48 -25.80 43.72
N ASN A 299 -13.80 -24.74 43.30
CA ASN A 299 -12.75 -24.11 44.10
C ASN A 299 -13.32 -23.48 45.37
N LEU A 300 -14.43 -22.75 45.28
CA LEU A 300 -15.08 -22.12 46.45
C LEU A 300 -15.52 -23.16 47.49
N VAL A 301 -16.13 -24.25 47.05
CA VAL A 301 -16.59 -25.34 47.91
C VAL A 301 -15.43 -26.03 48.66
N ASN A 302 -14.23 -26.07 48.08
CA ASN A 302 -13.05 -26.62 48.75
C ASN A 302 -12.35 -25.59 49.65
N MET A 303 -12.38 -24.31 49.26
CA MET A 303 -11.77 -23.23 50.02
C MET A 303 -12.57 -22.90 51.28
N ILE A 304 -13.90 -22.80 51.21
CA ILE A 304 -14.75 -22.40 52.34
C ILE A 304 -14.51 -23.29 53.58
N PRO A 305 -14.57 -24.64 53.49
CA PRO A 305 -14.30 -25.51 54.64
C PRO A 305 -12.86 -25.43 55.14
N SER A 306 -11.89 -25.28 54.24
CA SER A 306 -10.47 -25.19 54.57
C SER A 306 -10.16 -23.91 55.35
N PHE A 307 -10.66 -22.76 54.88
CA PHE A 307 -10.49 -21.48 55.57
C PHE A 307 -11.33 -21.39 56.84
N SER A 308 -12.51 -22.01 56.89
CA SER A 308 -13.31 -22.11 58.12
C SER A 308 -12.64 -23.00 59.16
N GLY A 309 -12.02 -24.10 58.75
CA GLY A 309 -11.19 -24.93 59.63
C GLY A 309 -9.98 -24.17 60.17
N LYS A 310 -9.32 -23.37 59.32
CA LYS A 310 -8.24 -22.47 59.74
C LYS A 310 -8.72 -21.41 60.73
N LEU A 311 -9.88 -20.81 60.50
CA LEU A 311 -10.50 -19.82 61.39
C LEU A 311 -10.74 -20.42 62.78
N LEU A 312 -11.32 -21.63 62.84
CA LEU A 312 -11.55 -22.35 64.10
C LEU A 312 -10.25 -22.53 64.90
N LEU A 313 -9.14 -22.87 64.23
CA LEU A 313 -7.83 -23.05 64.90
C LEU A 313 -7.16 -21.72 65.28
N GLN A 314 -7.47 -20.62 64.59
CA GLN A 314 -6.91 -19.30 64.89
C GLN A 314 -7.59 -18.60 66.05
N GLU A 315 -8.89 -18.81 66.24
CA GLU A 315 -9.67 -18.12 67.28
C GLU A 315 -9.89 -18.99 68.54
N MET A 316 -9.66 -20.30 68.46
CA MET A 316 -9.79 -21.19 69.62
C MET A 316 -8.64 -21.02 70.62
N PRO A 317 -8.92 -20.76 71.91
CA PRO A 317 -7.91 -20.67 72.96
C PRO A 317 -7.45 -22.06 73.42
N LYS A 318 -6.14 -22.23 73.65
CA LYS A 318 -5.56 -23.35 74.39
C LYS A 318 -5.75 -23.18 75.89
N GLU A 319 -5.54 -24.25 76.66
CA GLU A 319 -5.52 -24.25 78.13
C GLU A 319 -4.56 -23.20 78.72
N ASP A 320 -3.48 -22.85 77.99
CA ASP A 320 -2.51 -21.81 78.36
C ASP A 320 -2.93 -20.37 77.96
N GLY A 321 -4.12 -20.16 77.40
CA GLY A 321 -4.60 -18.85 76.93
C GLY A 321 -4.00 -18.37 75.60
N THR A 322 -3.19 -19.19 74.93
CA THR A 322 -2.65 -18.93 73.58
C THR A 322 -3.46 -19.63 72.49
N ASN A 323 -3.52 -19.09 71.28
CA ASN A 323 -4.32 -19.72 70.20
C ASN A 323 -3.59 -20.93 69.58
N TYR A 324 -4.34 -21.87 69.01
CA TYR A 324 -3.76 -23.05 68.33
C TYR A 324 -2.96 -22.68 67.08
N LEU A 325 -3.37 -21.65 66.35
CA LEU A 325 -2.68 -21.13 65.18
C LEU A 325 -2.52 -19.60 65.27
N LYS A 326 -1.36 -19.08 64.86
CA LYS A 326 -1.14 -17.63 64.74
C LYS A 326 -1.89 -17.08 63.51
N ALA A 327 -2.23 -15.79 63.56
CA ALA A 327 -2.78 -15.08 62.40
C ALA A 327 -1.81 -15.18 61.20
N ALA A 328 -2.37 -15.33 60.00
CA ALA A 328 -1.56 -15.49 58.79
C ALA A 328 -0.81 -14.19 58.47
N LYS A 329 0.49 -14.28 58.22
CA LYS A 329 1.31 -13.17 57.73
C LYS A 329 1.56 -13.37 56.25
N PHE A 330 1.01 -12.49 55.41
CA PHE A 330 1.28 -12.52 53.97
C PHE A 330 2.65 -11.88 53.70
N LEU A 331 3.35 -12.40 52.70
CA LEU A 331 4.62 -11.84 52.23
C LEU A 331 4.36 -10.47 51.55
N PRO A 332 5.29 -9.51 51.65
CA PRO A 332 5.18 -8.25 50.92
C PRO A 332 5.15 -8.53 49.41
N GLY A 333 4.08 -8.10 48.74
CA GLY A 333 3.82 -8.35 47.31
C GLY A 333 2.85 -9.48 46.99
N PHE A 334 2.27 -10.16 47.98
CA PHE A 334 1.23 -11.17 47.75
C PHE A 334 -0.10 -10.52 47.34
N THR A 335 -0.63 -10.88 46.17
CA THR A 335 -1.92 -10.35 45.69
C THR A 335 -3.09 -11.03 46.41
N THR A 336 -3.90 -10.23 47.12
CA THR A 336 -5.09 -10.70 47.84
C THR A 336 -6.38 -10.57 47.01
N GLU A 337 -6.29 -10.29 45.72
CA GLU A 337 -7.43 -10.05 44.82
C GLU A 337 -8.41 -11.23 44.77
N SER A 338 -7.89 -12.46 44.70
CA SER A 338 -8.71 -13.69 44.73
C SER A 338 -9.47 -13.91 46.05
N PHE A 339 -9.11 -13.14 47.09
CA PHE A 339 -9.75 -13.14 48.41
C PHE A 339 -10.45 -11.80 48.72
N GLY A 340 -10.73 -10.97 47.72
CA GLY A 340 -11.43 -9.69 47.89
C GLY A 340 -10.56 -8.58 48.47
N GLY A 341 -9.24 -8.73 48.47
CA GLY A 341 -8.29 -7.78 49.06
C GLY A 341 -8.04 -8.00 50.56
N TYR A 342 -8.75 -8.94 51.19
CA TYR A 342 -8.73 -9.14 52.63
C TYR A 342 -7.51 -9.92 53.12
N SER A 343 -6.99 -9.54 54.29
CA SER A 343 -5.91 -10.25 54.99
C SER A 343 -6.40 -11.03 56.21
N SER A 344 -7.59 -10.74 56.72
CA SER A 344 -8.16 -11.48 57.86
C SER A 344 -8.84 -12.77 57.38
N THR A 345 -8.61 -13.88 58.08
CA THR A 345 -9.24 -15.17 57.70
C THR A 345 -10.77 -15.10 57.81
N ARG A 346 -11.31 -14.31 58.74
CA ARG A 346 -12.76 -14.10 58.91
C ARG A 346 -13.39 -13.38 57.71
N ASP A 347 -12.73 -12.34 57.22
CA ASP A 347 -13.18 -11.56 56.05
C ASP A 347 -13.04 -12.38 54.76
N ILE A 348 -11.97 -13.19 54.65
CA ILE A 348 -11.77 -14.11 53.52
C ILE A 348 -12.91 -15.14 53.45
N VAL A 349 -13.31 -15.78 54.55
CA VAL A 349 -14.43 -16.73 54.56
C VAL A 349 -15.75 -16.04 54.19
N THR A 350 -15.95 -14.81 54.65
CA THR A 350 -17.13 -13.99 54.30
C THR A 350 -17.20 -13.72 52.80
N PHE A 351 -16.09 -13.27 52.21
CA PHE A 351 -15.98 -13.00 50.77
C PHE A 351 -16.19 -14.27 49.94
N LEU A 352 -15.55 -15.38 50.31
CA LEU A 352 -15.70 -16.66 49.61
C LEU A 352 -17.15 -17.18 49.67
N SER A 353 -17.83 -17.01 50.80
CA SER A 353 -19.23 -17.40 50.97
C SER A 353 -20.17 -16.56 50.10
N MET A 354 -19.92 -15.26 49.95
CA MET A 354 -20.68 -14.39 49.05
C MET A 354 -20.43 -14.75 47.56
N SER A 355 -19.19 -15.11 47.23
CA SER A 355 -18.78 -15.45 45.86
C SER A 355 -19.45 -16.71 45.29
N VAL A 356 -20.02 -17.57 46.14
CA VAL A 356 -20.83 -18.72 45.72
C VAL A 356 -22.05 -18.28 44.92
N GLY A 357 -22.65 -17.14 45.27
CA GLY A 357 -23.76 -16.56 44.51
C GLY A 357 -23.36 -16.22 43.06
N THR A 358 -22.21 -15.57 42.88
CA THR A 358 -21.66 -15.24 41.57
C THR A 358 -21.35 -16.48 40.74
N ALA A 359 -20.77 -17.52 41.35
CA ALA A 359 -20.52 -18.79 40.67
C ALA A 359 -21.82 -19.46 40.19
N SER A 360 -22.87 -19.44 41.03
CA SER A 360 -24.19 -19.97 40.67
C SER A 360 -24.86 -19.17 39.55
N GLU A 361 -24.68 -17.85 39.50
CA GLU A 361 -25.21 -17.00 38.44
C GLU A 361 -24.60 -17.36 37.08
N ILE A 362 -23.27 -17.55 37.02
CA ILE A 362 -22.56 -17.95 35.80
C ILE A 362 -23.02 -19.33 35.29
N ILE A 363 -23.30 -20.26 36.21
CA ILE A 363 -23.73 -21.63 35.87
C ILE A 363 -25.23 -21.69 35.53
N SER A 364 -26.07 -20.77 36.03
CA SER A 364 -27.54 -20.83 35.89
C SER A 364 -28.04 -21.01 34.44
N PRO A 365 -27.50 -20.30 33.42
CA PRO A 365 -27.94 -20.45 32.03
C PRO A 365 -27.69 -21.85 31.43
N LEU A 366 -26.80 -22.65 32.02
CA LEU A 366 -26.54 -24.04 31.61
C LEU A 366 -27.79 -24.93 31.68
N ARG A 367 -28.78 -24.57 32.51
CA ARG A 367 -30.07 -25.29 32.58
C ARG A 367 -30.78 -25.33 31.24
N ASN A 368 -30.65 -24.28 30.44
CA ASN A 368 -31.34 -24.13 29.16
C ASN A 368 -30.43 -24.28 27.94
N TYR A 369 -29.14 -24.53 28.16
CA TYR A 369 -28.16 -24.65 27.08
C TYR A 369 -28.30 -25.99 26.35
N LYS A 370 -28.42 -25.95 25.02
CA LYS A 370 -28.43 -27.09 24.08
C LYS A 370 -29.13 -28.35 24.60
N PHE A 371 -30.44 -28.25 24.82
CA PHE A 371 -31.30 -29.39 25.17
C PHE A 371 -31.18 -30.55 24.17
N GLY A 372 -31.13 -31.77 24.69
CA GLY A 372 -31.08 -32.99 23.88
C GLY A 372 -29.66 -33.45 23.48
N ASN A 373 -28.61 -32.70 23.80
CA ASN A 373 -27.24 -33.19 23.66
C ASN A 373 -26.84 -34.10 24.84
N GLU A 374 -26.43 -35.33 24.56
CA GLU A 374 -26.14 -36.35 25.58
C GLU A 374 -25.10 -35.89 26.62
N ASN A 375 -24.04 -35.21 26.19
CA ASN A 375 -22.97 -34.76 27.08
C ASN A 375 -23.43 -33.61 27.98
N ILE A 376 -24.17 -32.63 27.43
CA ILE A 376 -24.71 -31.51 28.21
C ILE A 376 -25.78 -31.97 29.21
N GLU A 377 -26.60 -32.97 28.86
CA GLU A 377 -27.55 -33.56 29.80
C GLU A 377 -26.83 -34.24 30.97
N LYS A 378 -25.72 -34.94 30.73
CA LYS A 378 -24.86 -35.49 31.81
C LYS A 378 -24.33 -34.39 32.72
N VAL A 379 -23.81 -33.29 32.15
CA VAL A 379 -23.36 -32.12 32.93
C VAL A 379 -24.51 -31.54 33.77
N ARG A 380 -25.69 -31.38 33.17
CA ARG A 380 -26.87 -30.84 33.86
C ARG A 380 -27.30 -31.74 35.02
N ASN A 381 -27.26 -33.05 34.82
CA ASN A 381 -27.58 -34.02 35.85
C ASN A 381 -26.56 -33.98 36.99
N SER A 382 -25.26 -33.92 36.72
CA SER A 382 -24.23 -33.84 37.77
C SER A 382 -24.32 -32.55 38.61
N ILE A 383 -24.74 -31.43 38.03
CA ILE A 383 -24.76 -30.13 38.73
C ILE A 383 -26.12 -29.78 39.35
N PHE A 384 -27.22 -30.03 38.65
CA PHE A 384 -28.55 -29.53 39.01
C PHE A 384 -29.52 -30.60 39.49
N SER A 385 -29.28 -31.89 39.22
CA SER A 385 -30.19 -32.93 39.71
C SER A 385 -30.00 -33.17 41.21
N SER A 386 -31.07 -33.54 41.91
CA SER A 386 -31.04 -33.81 43.36
C SER A 386 -30.61 -35.25 43.63
N ASN A 387 -29.40 -35.61 43.17
CA ASN A 387 -28.85 -36.95 43.23
C ASN A 387 -27.68 -37.11 44.23
N LEU A 388 -27.22 -36.02 44.85
CA LEU A 388 -26.10 -36.03 45.79
C LEU A 388 -26.60 -36.12 47.24
N ASP A 389 -25.98 -37.00 48.03
CA ASP A 389 -26.31 -37.19 49.45
C ASP A 389 -25.56 -36.17 50.33
N PHE A 390 -26.25 -35.11 50.76
CA PHE A 390 -25.72 -34.15 51.72
C PHE A 390 -25.92 -34.65 53.15
N THR A 391 -24.85 -34.65 53.95
CA THR A 391 -24.87 -35.17 55.32
C THR A 391 -24.92 -34.00 56.31
N TYR A 392 -26.07 -33.81 56.96
CA TYR A 392 -26.23 -32.86 58.06
C TYR A 392 -25.89 -33.53 59.39
N TYR A 393 -24.89 -33.01 60.11
CA TYR A 393 -24.44 -33.58 61.38
C TYR A 393 -25.16 -32.90 62.53
N MET A 394 -25.85 -33.66 63.38
CA MET A 394 -26.47 -33.15 64.62
C MET A 394 -25.51 -33.24 65.81
N ASN A 395 -24.61 -34.23 65.79
CA ASN A 395 -23.52 -34.46 66.74
C ASN A 395 -22.45 -35.32 66.03
N THR A 396 -21.29 -35.55 66.67
CA THR A 396 -20.20 -36.37 66.09
C THR A 396 -20.63 -37.78 65.65
N THR A 397 -21.70 -38.33 66.26
CA THR A 397 -22.19 -39.70 66.00
C THR A 397 -23.52 -39.76 65.24
N ASN A 398 -24.34 -38.70 65.25
CA ASN A 398 -25.68 -38.69 64.65
C ASN A 398 -25.73 -37.75 63.43
N TYR A 399 -26.12 -38.27 62.27
CA TYR A 399 -26.25 -37.52 61.02
C TYR A 399 -27.50 -37.88 60.23
N ILE A 400 -27.98 -36.94 59.41
CA ILE A 400 -29.13 -37.09 58.51
C ILE A 400 -28.64 -36.86 57.08
N LYS A 401 -28.97 -37.77 56.17
CA LYS A 401 -28.66 -37.62 54.74
C LYS A 401 -29.87 -37.09 53.97
N THR A 402 -29.68 -36.04 53.20
CA THR A 402 -30.73 -35.44 52.34
C THR A 402 -30.22 -35.35 50.91
N LYS A 403 -31.06 -35.71 49.94
CA LYS A 403 -30.73 -35.60 48.51
C LYS A 403 -30.93 -34.19 48.00
N VAL A 404 -29.87 -33.60 47.45
CA VAL A 404 -29.83 -32.19 47.01
C VAL A 404 -28.90 -32.05 45.80
N SER A 405 -28.98 -30.92 45.09
CA SER A 405 -28.11 -30.66 43.94
C SER A 405 -26.77 -30.05 44.35
N ALA A 406 -25.74 -30.14 43.49
CA ALA A 406 -24.41 -29.59 43.75
C ALA A 406 -24.45 -28.08 44.05
N VAL A 407 -25.30 -27.34 43.33
CA VAL A 407 -25.53 -25.90 43.53
C VAL A 407 -26.21 -25.63 44.88
N GLN A 408 -27.19 -26.46 45.27
CA GLN A 408 -27.82 -26.29 46.59
C GLN A 408 -26.83 -26.58 47.72
N ILE A 409 -25.97 -27.60 47.58
CA ILE A 409 -24.96 -27.89 48.60
C ILE A 409 -23.97 -26.72 48.73
N SER A 410 -23.53 -26.10 47.62
CA SER A 410 -22.61 -24.95 47.71
C SER A 410 -23.23 -23.78 48.47
N PHE A 411 -24.51 -23.48 48.26
CA PHE A 411 -25.25 -22.49 49.07
C PHE A 411 -25.40 -22.91 50.53
N MET A 412 -25.66 -24.18 50.82
CA MET A 412 -25.78 -24.67 52.19
C MET A 412 -24.44 -24.58 52.94
N LEU A 413 -23.31 -24.86 52.27
CA LEU A 413 -21.97 -24.68 52.84
C LEU A 413 -21.67 -23.20 53.11
N ALA A 414 -21.97 -22.31 52.17
CA ALA A 414 -21.82 -20.87 52.36
C ALA A 414 -22.68 -20.33 53.52
N SER A 415 -23.94 -20.78 53.61
CA SER A 415 -24.84 -20.41 54.71
C SER A 415 -24.36 -20.93 56.06
N THR A 416 -23.85 -22.17 56.10
CA THR A 416 -23.30 -22.78 57.32
C THR A 416 -22.02 -22.07 57.76
N ALA A 417 -21.15 -21.67 56.82
CA ALA A 417 -20.00 -20.82 57.10
C ALA A 417 -20.42 -19.45 57.66
N GLY A 418 -21.46 -18.83 57.09
CA GLY A 418 -22.03 -17.58 57.60
C GLY A 418 -22.55 -17.70 59.04
N LYS A 419 -23.25 -18.80 59.37
CA LYS A 419 -23.69 -19.08 60.76
C LYS A 419 -22.51 -19.24 61.72
N LEU A 420 -21.42 -19.87 61.27
CA LEU A 420 -20.21 -20.00 62.07
C LEU A 420 -19.54 -18.64 62.35
N LEU A 421 -19.52 -17.75 61.35
CA LEU A 421 -18.95 -16.41 61.43
C LEU A 421 -19.72 -15.45 62.35
N ASN A 422 -21.01 -15.68 62.55
CA ASN A 422 -21.86 -14.86 63.45
C ASN A 422 -21.49 -14.99 64.94
N ASN A 423 -20.65 -15.98 65.30
CA ASN A 423 -20.17 -16.11 66.68
C ASN A 423 -19.03 -15.12 66.96
N GLU A 424 -19.18 -14.30 68.00
CA GLU A 424 -18.17 -13.29 68.39
C GLU A 424 -16.86 -13.92 68.89
N LYS A 425 -16.92 -15.10 69.53
CA LYS A 425 -15.75 -15.88 69.97
C LYS A 425 -15.96 -17.37 69.68
N ILE A 426 -14.95 -18.00 69.07
CA ILE A 426 -14.98 -19.44 68.77
C ILE A 426 -14.44 -20.21 69.97
N ASN A 427 -15.36 -20.77 70.77
CA ASN A 427 -15.02 -21.67 71.88
C ASN A 427 -14.95 -23.14 71.41
N PRO A 428 -14.36 -24.06 72.20
CA PRO A 428 -14.31 -25.49 71.87
C PRO A 428 -15.68 -26.12 71.58
N GLU A 429 -16.75 -25.62 72.21
CA GLU A 429 -18.13 -26.05 71.94
C GLU A 429 -18.64 -25.62 70.55
N VAL A 430 -18.23 -24.44 70.07
CA VAL A 430 -18.54 -23.97 68.71
C VAL A 430 -17.80 -24.82 67.68
N ALA A 431 -16.61 -25.32 67.98
CA ALA A 431 -15.88 -26.21 67.08
C ALA A 431 -16.48 -27.62 67.00
N LYS A 432 -17.16 -28.08 68.05
CA LYS A 432 -17.93 -29.34 68.08
C LYS A 432 -19.37 -29.17 67.58
N SER A 433 -19.77 -27.94 67.24
CA SER A 433 -21.12 -27.66 66.76
C SER A 433 -21.47 -28.42 65.47
N PRO A 434 -22.76 -28.74 65.28
CA PRO A 434 -23.33 -29.24 64.03
C PRO A 434 -22.81 -28.52 62.78
N GLU A 435 -22.71 -27.19 62.84
CA GLU A 435 -22.33 -26.31 61.74
C GLU A 435 -20.87 -26.53 61.34
N SER A 436 -19.96 -26.60 62.33
CA SER A 436 -18.53 -26.82 62.13
C SER A 436 -18.22 -28.20 61.54
N ILE A 437 -18.95 -29.23 61.97
CA ILE A 437 -18.76 -30.61 61.49
C ILE A 437 -19.34 -30.76 60.08
N THR A 438 -20.55 -30.24 59.85
CA THR A 438 -21.22 -30.29 58.54
C THR A 438 -20.43 -29.57 57.46
N LEU A 439 -19.82 -28.42 57.80
CA LEU A 439 -19.01 -27.65 56.85
C LEU A 439 -17.78 -28.41 56.36
N ARG A 440 -17.14 -29.21 57.22
CA ARG A 440 -15.85 -29.89 56.94
C ARG A 440 -15.97 -31.21 56.20
N HIS A 441 -17.14 -31.86 56.19
CA HIS A 441 -17.29 -33.23 55.69
C HIS A 441 -18.03 -33.35 54.34
N ASN A 442 -18.58 -32.26 53.80
CA ASN A 442 -19.45 -32.30 52.61
C ASN A 442 -18.82 -31.76 51.31
N ASN A 443 -17.52 -31.44 51.29
CA ASN A 443 -16.87 -30.84 50.11
C ASN A 443 -16.48 -31.86 49.02
N GLN A 444 -16.20 -33.10 49.40
CA GLN A 444 -15.73 -34.13 48.45
C GLN A 444 -16.78 -34.46 47.38
N ILE A 445 -18.04 -34.66 47.81
CA ILE A 445 -19.14 -35.09 46.93
C ILE A 445 -19.39 -34.08 45.81
N ILE A 446 -19.39 -32.78 46.13
CA ILE A 446 -19.54 -31.72 45.11
C ILE A 446 -18.32 -31.65 44.20
N THR A 447 -17.12 -31.89 44.74
CA THR A 447 -15.88 -31.83 43.96
C THR A 447 -15.84 -32.92 42.90
N GLU A 448 -16.28 -34.13 43.24
CA GLU A 448 -16.42 -35.25 42.30
C GLU A 448 -17.47 -34.95 41.22
N ALA A 449 -18.65 -34.46 41.62
CA ALA A 449 -19.71 -34.08 40.68
C ALA A 449 -19.29 -32.94 39.73
N ALA A 450 -18.54 -31.95 40.23
CA ALA A 450 -18.01 -30.86 39.40
C ALA A 450 -16.89 -31.34 38.45
N ASN A 451 -16.06 -32.30 38.87
CA ASN A 451 -15.04 -32.90 38.00
C ASN A 451 -15.67 -33.70 36.86
N GLU A 452 -16.68 -34.51 37.17
CA GLU A 452 -17.44 -35.26 36.17
C GLU A 452 -18.14 -34.32 35.18
N ALA A 453 -18.76 -33.25 35.69
CA ALA A 453 -19.38 -32.21 34.86
C ALA A 453 -18.38 -31.52 33.93
N MET A 454 -17.15 -31.22 34.39
CA MET A 454 -16.13 -30.64 33.52
C MET A 454 -15.63 -31.62 32.46
N ASN A 455 -15.43 -32.90 32.81
CA ASN A 455 -15.00 -33.92 31.84
C ASN A 455 -16.05 -34.10 30.73
N ASN A 456 -17.33 -34.15 31.08
CA ASN A 456 -18.42 -34.23 30.11
C ASN A 456 -18.54 -32.95 29.25
N MET A 457 -18.20 -31.79 29.81
CA MET A 457 -18.16 -30.54 29.04
C MET A 457 -16.97 -30.51 28.05
N ILE A 458 -15.82 -31.10 28.41
CA ILE A 458 -14.68 -31.25 27.50
C ILE A 458 -15.04 -32.17 26.33
N LEU A 459 -15.81 -33.25 26.58
CA LEU A 459 -16.29 -34.15 25.52
C LEU A 459 -17.36 -33.52 24.60
N PHE A 460 -17.93 -32.38 25.01
CA PHE A 460 -18.92 -31.65 24.21
C PHE A 460 -18.27 -30.65 23.24
N ILE A 461 -17.16 -30.03 23.65
CA ILE A 461 -16.36 -29.11 22.83
C ILE A 461 -15.57 -29.92 21.80
#